data_AF-A0A4R6JT98-F1
#
_entry.id   AF-A0A4R6JT98-F1
#
_cell.length_a   1.000
_cell.length_b   1.000
_cell.length_c   1.000
_cell.angle_alpha   90.00
_cell.angle_beta   90.00
_cell.angle_gamma   90.00
#
_symmetry.space_group_name_H-M   'P 1'
#
loop_
_entity.id
_entity.type
_entity.pdbx_description
1 polymer ?
#
loop_
_entity_poly.entity_id
_entity_poly.type
_entity_poly.pdbx_seq_one_letter_code
_entity_poly.pdbx_strand_id
1 'polypeptide(L)'
;MTYDVIVIGGGPAGLSGAVALGRALRSVLVIDSGAGRNAPAEGIHNFLTRDGMTPAEFRAAGRAEVERYGGTVVDGEVATAAPGFEVTLTDGAVHRARRLLVTTGLTDVLPDVPGLAEGWGSTVLHCPYCHGYEVRGRAIGVLGTPGEEMTEHRLRLWGQWSPDVRLLPLDEVAAVEPGGVRMKDGALIEREYLVVGTQLRARAGFLESLGLKAAEHPMGIGTYVPAIDPSGRTEVPGVWVAGNVTDPMAQVITSAAAGLTAGAMINADLLPPAPDKQ
;
A
#
# COMPACT_ATOMS: atom_id res chain seq x y z
N MET A 1 9.03 26.91 -9.84
CA MET A 1 8.93 27.01 -8.37
C MET A 1 9.44 25.70 -7.77
N THR A 2 10.17 25.74 -6.67
CA THR A 2 10.69 24.55 -5.99
C THR A 2 9.90 24.35 -4.71
N TYR A 3 9.35 23.15 -4.50
CA TYR A 3 8.68 22.78 -3.26
C TYR A 3 9.70 22.40 -2.18
N ASP A 4 9.35 22.53 -0.91
CA ASP A 4 10.14 21.93 0.16
C ASP A 4 10.09 20.41 0.04
N VAL A 5 8.90 19.85 -0.19
CA VAL A 5 8.69 18.41 -0.28
C VAL A 5 7.74 18.05 -1.43
N ILE A 6 8.12 17.06 -2.23
CA ILE A 6 7.19 16.33 -3.08
C ILE A 6 6.87 15.00 -2.41
N VAL A 7 5.58 14.72 -2.23
CA VAL A 7 5.05 13.44 -1.77
C VAL A 7 4.55 12.67 -2.99
N ILE A 8 5.09 11.49 -3.24
CA ILE A 8 4.73 10.64 -4.38
C ILE A 8 3.82 9.52 -3.86
N GLY A 9 2.53 9.58 -4.22
CA GLY A 9 1.46 8.72 -3.73
C GLY A 9 0.50 9.46 -2.78
N GLY A 10 -0.80 9.45 -3.10
CA GLY A 10 -1.87 10.08 -2.29
C GLY A 10 -2.65 9.07 -1.44
N GLY A 11 -1.99 8.01 -0.98
CA GLY A 11 -2.57 7.05 -0.03
C GLY A 11 -2.50 7.55 1.43
N PRO A 12 -2.92 6.71 2.41
CA PRO A 12 -2.91 7.07 3.83
C PRO A 12 -1.55 7.57 4.34
N ALA A 13 -0.45 6.95 3.91
CA ALA A 13 0.90 7.38 4.26
C ALA A 13 1.24 8.76 3.70
N GLY A 14 1.02 8.96 2.39
CA GLY A 14 1.33 10.22 1.73
C GLY A 14 0.51 11.39 2.25
N LEU A 15 -0.80 11.20 2.39
CA LEU A 15 -1.71 12.25 2.89
C LEU A 15 -1.39 12.62 4.34
N SER A 16 -1.14 11.65 5.23
CA SER A 16 -0.77 11.92 6.62
C SER A 16 0.57 12.68 6.72
N GLY A 17 1.58 12.26 5.94
CA GLY A 17 2.86 12.95 5.88
C GLY A 17 2.75 14.37 5.32
N ALA A 18 1.94 14.56 4.27
CA ALA A 18 1.68 15.86 3.68
C ALA A 18 0.97 16.82 4.66
N VAL A 19 -0.02 16.33 5.42
CA VAL A 19 -0.69 17.12 6.47
C VAL A 19 0.32 17.55 7.54
N ALA A 20 1.19 16.64 8.00
CA ALA A 20 2.22 16.97 8.99
C ALA A 20 3.18 18.06 8.49
N LEU A 21 3.62 17.95 7.23
CA LEU A 21 4.51 18.92 6.58
C LEU A 21 3.83 20.28 6.33
N GLY A 22 2.58 20.28 5.88
CA GLY A 22 1.79 21.51 5.69
C GLY A 22 1.56 22.24 7.01
N ARG A 23 1.25 21.50 8.08
CA ARG A 23 1.17 22.07 9.44
C ARG A 23 2.50 22.61 9.97
N ALA A 24 3.62 22.11 9.45
CA ALA A 24 4.97 22.65 9.69
C ALA A 24 5.35 23.81 8.75
N LEU A 25 4.36 24.38 8.04
CA LEU A 25 4.52 25.52 7.12
C LEU A 25 5.49 25.25 5.96
N ARG A 26 5.62 23.99 5.55
CA ARG A 26 6.40 23.60 4.36
C ARG A 26 5.53 23.70 3.11
N SER A 27 6.15 24.09 1.99
CA SER A 27 5.51 23.99 0.68
C SER A 27 5.51 22.53 0.20
N VAL A 28 4.33 21.94 0.04
CA VAL A 28 4.15 20.52 -0.27
C VAL A 28 3.35 20.32 -1.55
N LEU A 29 3.85 19.45 -2.43
CA LEU A 29 3.10 18.91 -3.57
C LEU A 29 2.89 17.41 -3.39
N VAL A 30 1.66 16.96 -3.43
CA VAL A 30 1.30 15.53 -3.47
C VAL A 30 0.93 15.17 -4.92
N ILE A 31 1.61 14.17 -5.48
CA ILE A 31 1.32 13.62 -6.81
C ILE A 31 0.71 12.23 -6.61
N ASP A 32 -0.53 12.01 -7.03
CA ASP A 32 -1.24 10.74 -6.82
C ASP A 32 -1.80 10.18 -8.13
N SER A 33 -1.51 8.92 -8.44
CA SER A 33 -2.01 8.26 -9.66
C SER A 33 -3.47 7.79 -9.51
N GLY A 34 -4.04 7.87 -8.31
CA GLY A 34 -5.38 7.40 -8.02
C GLY A 34 -5.49 5.89 -7.77
N ALA A 35 -4.42 5.13 -8.05
CA ALA A 35 -4.38 3.66 -7.97
C ALA A 35 -4.04 3.14 -6.55
N GLY A 36 -4.93 3.38 -5.58
CA GLY A 36 -4.78 2.85 -4.21
C GLY A 36 -4.84 1.32 -4.16
N ARG A 37 -3.98 0.67 -3.36
CA ARG A 37 -3.94 -0.81 -3.22
C ARG A 37 -5.29 -1.38 -2.79
N ASN A 38 -5.95 -0.72 -1.85
CA ASN A 38 -7.25 -1.11 -1.32
C ASN A 38 -8.44 -0.51 -2.08
N ALA A 39 -8.23 0.10 -3.26
CA ALA A 39 -9.32 0.71 -4.03
C ALA A 39 -10.50 -0.24 -4.34
N PRO A 40 -10.30 -1.56 -4.53
CA PRO A 40 -11.41 -2.48 -4.77
C PRO A 40 -12.26 -2.81 -3.53
N ALA A 41 -11.79 -2.51 -2.32
CA ALA A 41 -12.47 -2.88 -1.08
C ALA A 41 -13.67 -1.96 -0.79
N GLU A 42 -14.76 -2.53 -0.26
CA GLU A 42 -15.96 -1.78 0.11
C GLU A 42 -15.73 -0.85 1.32
N GLY A 43 -14.81 -1.20 2.22
CA GLY A 43 -14.56 -0.44 3.44
C GLY A 43 -13.13 -0.58 3.98
N ILE A 44 -12.69 0.47 4.68
CA ILE A 44 -11.50 0.44 5.53
C ILE A 44 -11.94 0.04 6.94
N HIS A 45 -11.36 -1.04 7.46
CA HIS A 45 -11.62 -1.51 8.81
C HIS A 45 -10.38 -1.37 9.71
N ASN A 46 -10.60 -1.37 11.03
CA ASN A 46 -9.60 -1.15 12.08
C ASN A 46 -8.88 0.21 12.03
N PHE A 47 -9.45 1.19 11.33
CA PHE A 47 -9.03 2.59 11.45
C PHE A 47 -9.93 3.27 12.47
N LEU A 48 -9.42 3.52 13.68
CA LEU A 48 -10.20 4.17 14.75
C LEU A 48 -10.84 5.46 14.24
N THR A 49 -12.14 5.63 14.51
CA THR A 49 -13.03 6.72 14.01
C THR A 49 -13.45 6.67 12.54
N ARG A 50 -12.83 5.81 11.71
CA ARG A 50 -13.10 5.70 10.26
C ARG A 50 -13.42 4.26 9.82
N ASP A 51 -13.82 3.41 10.76
CA ASP A 51 -14.20 2.03 10.48
C ASP A 51 -15.42 1.98 9.55
N GLY A 52 -15.32 1.22 8.47
CA GLY A 52 -16.34 1.12 7.41
C GLY A 52 -16.31 2.26 6.38
N MET A 53 -15.41 3.25 6.49
CA MET A 53 -15.28 4.32 5.50
C MET A 53 -14.74 3.77 4.18
N THR A 54 -15.28 4.20 3.04
CA THR A 54 -14.77 3.72 1.75
C THR A 54 -13.34 4.24 1.50
N PRO A 55 -12.49 3.51 0.77
CA PRO A 55 -11.16 3.99 0.38
C PRO A 55 -11.18 5.31 -0.40
N ALA A 56 -12.23 5.54 -1.20
CA ALA A 56 -12.39 6.78 -1.96
C ALA A 56 -12.70 7.97 -1.06
N GLU A 57 -13.65 7.84 -0.14
CA GLU A 57 -14.00 8.89 0.83
C GLU A 57 -12.81 9.21 1.74
N PHE A 58 -12.09 8.19 2.21
CA PHE A 58 -10.92 8.37 3.08
C PHE A 58 -9.85 9.23 2.40
N ARG A 59 -9.54 8.93 1.13
CA ARG A 59 -8.58 9.73 0.35
C ARG A 59 -9.11 11.14 0.07
N ALA A 60 -10.38 11.29 -0.29
CA ALA A 60 -10.97 12.61 -0.51
C ALA A 60 -10.89 13.50 0.75
N ALA A 61 -11.20 12.93 1.92
CA ALA A 61 -11.07 13.64 3.20
C ALA A 61 -9.61 14.04 3.49
N GLY A 62 -8.64 13.14 3.30
CA GLY A 62 -7.24 13.45 3.50
C GLY A 62 -6.69 14.49 2.51
N ARG A 63 -7.12 14.46 1.25
CA ARG A 63 -6.78 15.50 0.25
C ARG A 63 -7.28 16.88 0.69
N ALA A 64 -8.53 16.97 1.15
CA ALA A 64 -9.09 18.22 1.68
C ALA A 64 -8.35 18.74 2.92
N GLU A 65 -7.79 17.86 3.76
CA GLU A 65 -6.93 18.27 4.88
C GLU A 65 -5.57 18.81 4.41
N VAL A 66 -4.95 18.19 3.40
CA VAL A 66 -3.69 18.70 2.81
C VAL A 66 -3.89 20.12 2.24
N GLU A 67 -4.96 20.31 1.47
CA GLU A 67 -5.30 21.61 0.88
C GLU A 67 -5.61 22.68 1.93
N ARG A 68 -6.30 22.31 3.01
CA ARG A 68 -6.57 23.20 4.16
C ARG A 68 -5.29 23.78 4.76
N TYR A 69 -4.18 23.03 4.73
CA TYR A 69 -2.87 23.49 5.22
C TYR A 69 -1.97 24.05 4.12
N GLY A 70 -2.52 24.41 2.95
CA GLY A 70 -1.79 25.05 1.85
C GLY A 70 -0.96 24.09 1.00
N GLY A 71 -1.09 22.78 1.21
CA GLY A 71 -0.51 21.78 0.30
C GLY A 71 -1.27 21.73 -1.02
N THR A 72 -0.57 21.39 -2.10
CA THR A 72 -1.17 21.16 -3.41
C THR A 72 -1.29 19.66 -3.66
N VAL A 73 -2.44 19.18 -4.11
CA VAL A 73 -2.62 17.80 -4.55
C VAL A 73 -2.95 17.79 -6.04
N VAL A 74 -2.23 16.98 -6.81
CA VAL A 74 -2.48 16.80 -8.25
C VAL A 74 -2.63 15.33 -8.57
N ASP A 75 -3.51 15.04 -9.52
CA ASP A 75 -3.57 13.73 -10.13
C ASP A 75 -2.44 13.59 -11.15
N GLY A 76 -1.70 12.49 -11.08
CA GLY A 76 -0.55 12.27 -11.95
C GLY A 76 0.21 11.00 -11.58
N GLU A 77 0.88 10.42 -12.57
CA GLU A 77 1.78 9.29 -12.39
C GLU A 77 3.22 9.75 -12.60
N VAL A 78 4.10 9.41 -11.67
CA VAL A 78 5.53 9.74 -11.77
C VAL A 78 6.22 8.72 -12.66
N ALA A 79 6.81 9.20 -13.75
CA ALA A 79 7.63 8.39 -14.65
C ALA A 79 9.04 8.21 -14.10
N THR A 80 9.67 9.29 -13.64
CA THR A 80 11.04 9.28 -13.12
C THR A 80 11.24 10.30 -11.99
N ALA A 81 12.11 9.96 -11.04
CA ALA A 81 12.71 10.90 -10.10
C ALA A 81 14.23 10.88 -10.31
N ALA A 82 14.82 12.05 -10.53
CA ALA A 82 16.23 12.20 -10.88
C ALA A 82 17.04 12.89 -9.76
N PRO A 83 18.39 12.75 -9.76
CA PRO A 83 19.26 13.47 -8.83
C PRO A 83 18.95 14.98 -8.83
N GLY A 84 18.95 15.58 -7.64
CA GLY A 84 18.44 16.95 -7.46
C GLY A 84 16.92 17.05 -7.24
N PHE A 85 16.23 15.91 -7.10
CA PHE A 85 14.79 15.78 -6.80
C PHE A 85 13.89 16.47 -7.82
N GLU A 86 14.26 16.33 -9.08
CA GLU A 86 13.38 16.59 -10.21
C GLU A 86 12.48 15.37 -10.45
N VAL A 87 11.18 15.60 -10.47
CA VAL A 87 10.15 14.58 -10.63
C VAL A 87 9.41 14.86 -11.93
N THR A 88 9.47 13.90 -12.85
CA THR A 88 8.82 13.98 -14.16
C THR A 88 7.62 13.06 -14.18
N LEU A 89 6.47 13.60 -14.54
CA LEU A 89 5.21 12.87 -14.70
C LEU A 89 5.15 12.22 -16.08
N THR A 90 4.28 11.22 -16.23
CA THR A 90 4.05 10.52 -17.50
C THR A 90 3.51 11.42 -18.62
N ASP A 91 2.87 12.53 -18.28
CA ASP A 91 2.40 13.56 -19.21
C ASP A 91 3.48 14.58 -19.62
N GLY A 92 4.69 14.45 -19.07
CA GLY A 92 5.83 15.34 -19.32
C GLY A 92 5.89 16.56 -18.40
N ALA A 93 4.96 16.75 -17.47
CA ALA A 93 5.08 17.79 -16.45
C ALA A 93 6.28 17.52 -15.54
N VAL A 94 6.96 18.59 -15.11
CA VAL A 94 8.16 18.51 -14.28
C VAL A 94 8.02 19.37 -13.03
N HIS A 95 8.29 18.77 -11.88
CA HIS A 95 8.32 19.46 -10.59
C HIS A 95 9.67 19.25 -9.90
N ARG A 96 10.05 20.17 -9.01
CA ARG A 96 11.30 20.08 -8.24
C ARG A 96 11.02 20.27 -6.76
N ALA A 97 11.76 19.53 -5.92
CA ALA A 97 11.67 19.61 -4.47
C ALA A 97 13.04 19.75 -3.80
N ARG A 98 13.05 20.05 -2.50
CA ARG A 98 14.23 19.88 -1.66
C ARG A 98 14.31 18.47 -1.09
N ARG A 99 13.18 17.78 -0.89
CA ARG A 99 13.06 16.43 -0.33
C ARG A 99 11.95 15.63 -1.00
N LEU A 100 12.05 14.31 -0.96
CA LEU A 100 11.01 13.40 -1.45
C LEU A 100 10.48 12.51 -0.33
N LEU A 101 9.16 12.32 -0.31
CA LEU A 101 8.49 11.28 0.48
C LEU A 101 7.76 10.32 -0.47
N VAL A 102 8.25 9.09 -0.55
CA VAL A 102 7.70 8.06 -1.44
C VAL A 102 6.72 7.17 -0.67
N THR A 103 5.48 7.15 -1.12
CA THR A 103 4.36 6.43 -0.47
C THR A 103 3.49 5.71 -1.50
N THR A 104 4.13 5.26 -2.58
CA THR A 104 3.49 4.65 -3.74
C THR A 104 2.90 3.28 -3.46
N GLY A 105 3.14 2.69 -2.28
CA GLY A 105 2.57 1.39 -1.91
C GLY A 105 3.10 0.25 -2.79
N LEU A 106 2.24 -0.74 -3.01
CA LEU A 106 2.58 -1.97 -3.69
C LEU A 106 1.44 -2.43 -4.61
N THR A 107 1.76 -3.36 -5.50
CA THR A 107 0.82 -4.12 -6.31
C THR A 107 0.77 -5.56 -5.80
N ASP A 108 -0.43 -6.06 -5.52
CA ASP A 108 -0.65 -7.49 -5.25
C ASP A 108 -0.64 -8.26 -6.58
N VAL A 109 0.29 -9.20 -6.75
CA VAL A 109 0.33 -10.11 -7.89
C VAL A 109 -0.35 -11.41 -7.48
N LEU A 110 -1.51 -11.66 -8.09
CA LEU A 110 -2.32 -12.85 -7.85
C LEU A 110 -1.77 -14.06 -8.63
N PRO A 111 -2.06 -15.29 -8.19
CA PRO A 111 -1.89 -16.48 -9.01
C PRO A 111 -2.63 -16.37 -10.35
N ASP A 112 -2.04 -16.96 -11.39
CA ASP A 112 -2.64 -17.03 -12.73
C ASP A 112 -3.72 -18.12 -12.78
N VAL A 113 -4.91 -17.76 -12.29
CA VAL A 113 -6.10 -18.62 -12.29
C VAL A 113 -7.24 -17.84 -12.98
N PRO A 114 -7.83 -18.37 -14.06
CA PRO A 114 -8.97 -17.74 -14.72
C PRO A 114 -10.10 -17.42 -13.73
N GLY A 115 -10.64 -16.20 -13.76
CA GLY A 115 -11.73 -15.76 -12.88
C GLY A 115 -11.30 -15.26 -11.49
N LEU A 116 -10.04 -15.44 -11.09
CA LEU A 116 -9.56 -15.05 -9.76
C LEU A 116 -9.42 -13.53 -9.61
N ALA A 117 -8.89 -12.85 -10.63
CA ALA A 117 -8.64 -11.41 -10.58
C ALA A 117 -9.93 -10.59 -10.59
N GLU A 118 -10.99 -11.10 -11.21
CA GLU A 118 -12.30 -10.48 -11.32
C GLU A 118 -12.99 -10.34 -9.97
N GLY A 119 -12.70 -11.25 -9.02
CA GLY A 119 -13.22 -11.19 -7.65
C GLY A 119 -12.34 -10.43 -6.66
N TRP A 120 -11.19 -9.89 -7.07
CA TRP A 120 -10.21 -9.32 -6.15
C TRP A 120 -10.77 -8.13 -5.35
N GLY A 121 -10.70 -8.24 -4.02
CA GLY A 121 -11.16 -7.22 -3.07
C GLY A 121 -12.67 -7.25 -2.76
N SER A 122 -13.42 -8.18 -3.38
CA SER A 122 -14.85 -8.39 -3.09
C SER A 122 -15.11 -9.83 -2.64
N THR A 123 -14.92 -10.80 -3.53
CA THR A 123 -15.11 -12.23 -3.26
C THR A 123 -13.79 -12.98 -3.10
N VAL A 124 -12.67 -12.41 -3.57
CA VAL A 124 -11.31 -12.94 -3.40
C VAL A 124 -10.54 -11.98 -2.50
N LEU A 125 -10.11 -12.49 -1.35
CA LEU A 125 -9.59 -11.73 -0.23
C LEU A 125 -8.17 -12.17 0.14
N HIS A 126 -7.46 -11.31 0.87
CA HIS A 126 -6.11 -11.59 1.35
C HIS A 126 -5.99 -11.41 2.87
N CYS A 127 -6.37 -10.24 3.37
CA CYS A 127 -6.21 -9.86 4.76
C CYS A 127 -7.47 -10.24 5.60
N PRO A 128 -7.36 -11.14 6.59
CA PRO A 128 -8.48 -11.51 7.46
C PRO A 128 -8.88 -10.38 8.40
N TYR A 129 -7.94 -9.57 8.90
CA TYR A 129 -8.27 -8.43 9.75
C TYR A 129 -9.08 -7.36 9.02
N CYS A 130 -8.98 -7.33 7.69
CA CYS A 130 -9.59 -6.31 6.86
C CYS A 130 -11.01 -6.67 6.41
N HIS A 131 -11.31 -7.97 6.25
CA HIS A 131 -12.59 -8.43 5.68
C HIS A 131 -13.24 -9.59 6.46
N GLY A 132 -12.51 -10.19 7.39
CA GLY A 132 -12.94 -11.41 8.07
C GLY A 132 -14.22 -11.21 8.88
N TYR A 133 -14.43 -10.01 9.45
CA TYR A 133 -15.66 -9.72 10.15
C TYR A 133 -16.85 -9.70 9.19
N GLU A 134 -16.72 -9.06 8.03
CA GLU A 134 -17.78 -8.91 7.04
C GLU A 134 -18.23 -10.26 6.48
N VAL A 135 -17.29 -11.20 6.29
CA VAL A 135 -17.55 -12.54 5.71
C VAL A 135 -17.64 -13.65 6.75
N ARG A 136 -17.74 -13.30 8.05
CA ARG A 136 -17.79 -14.27 9.15
C ARG A 136 -18.93 -15.28 8.98
N GLY A 137 -18.65 -16.54 9.31
CA GLY A 137 -19.61 -17.64 9.20
C GLY A 137 -19.96 -18.10 7.79
N ARG A 138 -19.38 -17.51 6.73
CA ARG A 138 -19.60 -17.90 5.33
C ARG A 138 -18.65 -19.02 4.90
N ALA A 139 -18.94 -19.70 3.80
CA ALA A 139 -18.08 -20.75 3.27
C ALA A 139 -16.85 -20.15 2.57
N ILE A 140 -15.65 -20.38 3.13
CA ILE A 140 -14.39 -19.78 2.69
C ILE A 140 -13.46 -20.84 2.10
N GLY A 141 -12.97 -20.62 0.88
CA GLY A 141 -11.92 -21.42 0.25
C GLY A 141 -10.55 -20.76 0.38
N VAL A 142 -9.58 -21.41 1.01
CA VAL A 142 -8.18 -20.94 1.03
C VAL A 142 -7.44 -21.58 -0.13
N LEU A 143 -7.02 -20.78 -1.10
CA LEU A 143 -6.17 -21.20 -2.21
C LEU A 143 -4.71 -21.20 -1.74
N GLY A 144 -4.05 -22.36 -1.80
CA GLY A 144 -2.66 -22.48 -1.37
C GLY A 144 -2.08 -23.87 -1.57
N THR A 145 -0.84 -24.06 -1.12
CA THR A 145 -0.14 -25.34 -1.23
C THR A 145 -0.33 -26.15 0.06
N PRO A 146 -0.82 -27.41 0.01
CA PRO A 146 -0.95 -28.25 1.20
C PRO A 146 0.37 -28.43 1.95
N GLY A 147 0.36 -28.28 3.28
CA GLY A 147 1.55 -28.43 4.13
C GLY A 147 2.53 -27.25 4.12
N GLU A 148 2.29 -26.22 3.30
CA GLU A 148 3.04 -24.97 3.36
C GLU A 148 2.66 -24.17 4.62
N GLU A 149 3.65 -23.75 5.41
CA GLU A 149 3.44 -23.05 6.69
C GLU A 149 2.48 -21.86 6.57
N MET A 150 2.65 -21.05 5.52
CA MET A 150 1.81 -19.86 5.30
C MET A 150 0.38 -20.23 4.93
N THR A 151 0.17 -21.32 4.20
CA THR A 151 -1.16 -21.83 3.86
C THR A 151 -1.86 -22.37 5.10
N GLU A 152 -1.16 -23.17 5.92
CA GLU A 152 -1.67 -23.65 7.21
C GLU A 152 -2.00 -22.52 8.18
N HIS A 153 -1.15 -21.49 8.22
CA HIS A 153 -1.40 -20.30 9.02
C HIS A 153 -2.69 -19.59 8.58
N ARG A 154 -2.91 -19.40 7.26
CA ARG A 154 -4.14 -18.79 6.73
C ARG A 154 -5.37 -19.61 7.08
N LEU A 155 -5.33 -20.94 6.94
CA LEU A 155 -6.45 -21.81 7.31
C LEU A 155 -6.86 -21.63 8.78
N ARG A 156 -5.88 -21.67 9.69
CA ARG A 156 -6.12 -21.48 11.13
C ARG A 156 -6.62 -20.08 11.44
N LEU A 157 -6.01 -19.07 10.83
CA LEU A 157 -6.34 -17.67 11.10
C LEU A 157 -7.77 -17.34 10.63
N TRP A 158 -8.15 -17.73 9.40
CA TRP A 158 -9.51 -17.53 8.90
C TRP A 158 -10.56 -18.37 9.66
N GLY A 159 -10.14 -19.52 10.24
CA GLY A 159 -10.96 -20.32 11.14
C GLY A 159 -11.46 -19.57 12.39
N GLN A 160 -10.82 -18.45 12.75
CA GLN A 160 -11.30 -17.57 13.82
C GLN A 160 -12.62 -16.86 13.46
N TRP A 161 -12.87 -16.60 12.17
CA TRP A 161 -14.07 -15.89 11.70
C TRP A 161 -15.12 -16.80 11.09
N SER A 162 -14.75 -17.96 10.55
CA SER A 162 -15.71 -18.92 9.99
C SER A 162 -15.39 -20.35 10.40
N PRO A 163 -16.41 -21.17 10.76
CA PRO A 163 -16.21 -22.60 10.97
C PRO A 163 -16.10 -23.40 9.67
N ASP A 164 -16.52 -22.84 8.52
CA ASP A 164 -16.43 -23.48 7.19
C ASP A 164 -15.29 -22.87 6.38
N VAL A 165 -14.07 -23.27 6.70
CA VAL A 165 -12.86 -22.91 5.96
C VAL A 165 -12.26 -24.18 5.37
N ARG A 166 -12.04 -24.19 4.05
CA ARG A 166 -11.51 -25.34 3.32
C ARG A 166 -10.29 -24.96 2.52
N LEU A 167 -9.22 -25.77 2.63
CA LEU A 167 -8.10 -25.72 1.71
C LEU A 167 -8.53 -26.19 0.32
N LEU A 168 -8.17 -25.41 -0.70
CA LEU A 168 -8.26 -25.76 -2.10
C LEU A 168 -6.83 -25.72 -2.67
N PRO A 169 -6.23 -26.88 -3.00
CA PRO A 169 -4.88 -26.94 -3.55
C PRO A 169 -4.80 -26.11 -4.83
N LEU A 170 -3.96 -25.08 -4.84
CA LEU A 170 -3.91 -24.10 -5.93
C LEU A 170 -3.54 -24.74 -7.28
N ASP A 171 -2.70 -25.77 -7.26
CA ASP A 171 -2.30 -26.55 -8.42
C ASP A 171 -3.38 -27.49 -8.96
N GLU A 172 -4.46 -27.72 -8.21
CA GLU A 172 -5.64 -28.47 -8.64
C GLU A 172 -6.79 -27.57 -9.13
N VAL A 173 -6.68 -26.24 -8.97
CA VAL A 173 -7.69 -25.29 -9.43
C VAL A 173 -7.58 -25.10 -10.96
N ALA A 174 -8.72 -25.16 -11.65
CA ALA A 174 -8.83 -24.88 -13.07
C ALA A 174 -9.34 -23.45 -13.34
N ALA A 175 -10.35 -23.00 -12.58
CA ALA A 175 -10.91 -21.66 -12.69
C ALA A 175 -11.68 -21.29 -11.41
N VAL A 176 -11.83 -19.99 -11.17
CA VAL A 176 -12.82 -19.42 -10.26
C VAL A 176 -14.03 -18.99 -11.08
N GLU A 177 -15.22 -19.38 -10.65
CA GLU A 177 -16.47 -19.04 -11.32
C GLU A 177 -17.52 -18.61 -10.29
N PRO A 178 -18.61 -17.92 -10.70
CA PRO A 178 -19.65 -17.52 -9.77
C PRO A 178 -20.18 -18.72 -8.97
N GLY A 179 -20.11 -18.63 -7.64
CA GLY A 179 -20.57 -19.67 -6.72
C GLY A 179 -19.52 -20.71 -6.30
N GLY A 180 -18.29 -20.69 -6.85
CA GLY A 180 -17.25 -21.57 -6.34
C GLY A 180 -15.98 -21.68 -7.18
N VAL A 181 -15.28 -22.81 -7.00
CA VAL A 181 -14.00 -23.10 -7.64
C VAL A 181 -14.12 -24.38 -8.47
N ARG A 182 -13.83 -24.26 -9.76
CA ARG A 182 -13.72 -25.41 -10.66
C ARG A 182 -12.36 -26.07 -10.47
N MET A 183 -12.37 -27.34 -10.11
CA MET A 183 -11.18 -28.17 -10.00
C MET A 183 -10.81 -28.78 -11.36
N LYS A 184 -9.55 -29.18 -11.55
CA LYS A 184 -9.05 -29.78 -12.80
C LYS A 184 -9.68 -31.13 -13.14
N ASP A 185 -10.22 -31.85 -12.15
CA ASP A 185 -11.00 -33.08 -12.35
C ASP A 185 -12.45 -32.81 -12.80
N GLY A 186 -12.84 -31.53 -12.90
CA GLY A 186 -14.17 -31.10 -13.29
C GLY A 186 -15.13 -30.88 -12.13
N ALA A 187 -14.77 -31.18 -10.88
CA ALA A 187 -15.61 -30.91 -9.72
C ALA A 187 -15.79 -29.40 -9.50
N LEU A 188 -17.00 -28.98 -9.11
CA LEU A 188 -17.25 -27.63 -8.62
C LEU A 188 -17.33 -27.66 -7.09
N ILE A 189 -16.42 -26.96 -6.42
CA ILE A 189 -16.45 -26.79 -4.98
C ILE A 189 -17.09 -25.44 -4.67
N GLU A 190 -18.32 -25.48 -4.14
CA GLU A 190 -19.06 -24.27 -3.78
C GLU A 190 -18.34 -23.49 -2.68
N ARG A 191 -18.02 -22.22 -2.94
CA ARG A 191 -17.43 -21.30 -1.97
C ARG A 191 -17.91 -19.89 -2.27
N GLU A 192 -18.24 -19.18 -1.22
CA GLU A 192 -18.75 -17.81 -1.33
C GLU A 192 -17.62 -16.79 -1.39
N TYR A 193 -16.56 -17.06 -0.63
CA TYR A 193 -15.37 -16.23 -0.59
C TYR A 193 -14.13 -17.10 -0.74
N LEU A 194 -13.10 -16.52 -1.36
CA LEU A 194 -11.79 -17.12 -1.50
C LEU A 194 -10.75 -16.29 -0.78
N VAL A 195 -9.74 -16.97 -0.27
CA VAL A 195 -8.56 -16.37 0.35
C VAL A 195 -7.35 -16.82 -0.43
N VAL A 196 -6.50 -15.89 -0.85
CA VAL A 196 -5.32 -16.22 -1.63
C VAL A 196 -4.12 -15.42 -1.15
N GLY A 197 -2.94 -16.06 -1.16
CA GLY A 197 -1.67 -15.37 -0.99
C GLY A 197 -1.26 -14.63 -2.26
N THR A 198 -0.68 -13.45 -2.12
CA THR A 198 -0.19 -12.65 -3.26
C THR A 198 1.32 -12.43 -3.14
N GLN A 199 1.97 -12.24 -4.28
CA GLN A 199 3.33 -11.72 -4.33
C GLN A 199 3.27 -10.19 -4.38
N LEU A 200 3.90 -9.52 -3.43
CA LEU A 200 3.80 -8.08 -3.27
C LEU A 200 4.90 -7.39 -4.08
N ARG A 201 4.56 -6.47 -4.99
CA ARG A 201 5.56 -5.72 -5.77
C ARG A 201 5.57 -4.25 -5.39
N ALA A 202 6.67 -3.77 -4.82
CA ALA A 202 6.85 -2.35 -4.54
C ALA A 202 6.77 -1.50 -5.81
N ARG A 203 5.99 -0.43 -5.77
CA ARG A 203 5.87 0.52 -6.89
C ARG A 203 6.99 1.55 -6.82
N ALA A 204 8.19 1.17 -7.30
CA ALA A 204 9.42 1.94 -7.05
C ALA A 204 10.35 2.12 -8.27
N GLY A 205 9.96 1.65 -9.47
CA GLY A 205 10.85 1.69 -10.66
C GLY A 205 11.32 3.09 -11.06
N PHE A 206 10.51 4.12 -10.81
CA PHE A 206 10.87 5.52 -11.07
C PHE A 206 12.01 6.05 -10.19
N LEU A 207 12.42 5.32 -9.14
CA LEU A 207 13.51 5.70 -8.23
C LEU A 207 14.90 5.22 -8.71
N GLU A 208 14.98 4.39 -9.75
CA GLU A 208 16.25 3.81 -10.18
C GLU A 208 17.30 4.86 -10.53
N SER A 209 16.88 5.99 -11.11
CA SER A 209 17.78 7.11 -11.43
C SER A 209 18.33 7.84 -10.19
N LEU A 210 17.70 7.68 -9.02
CA LEU A 210 18.23 8.13 -7.73
C LEU A 210 19.19 7.11 -7.10
N GLY A 211 19.33 5.92 -7.69
CA GLY A 211 20.12 4.82 -7.13
C GLY A 211 19.35 3.97 -6.11
N LEU A 212 18.06 4.23 -5.88
CA LEU A 212 17.20 3.41 -5.01
C LEU A 212 16.52 2.31 -5.82
N LYS A 213 16.58 1.09 -5.32
CA LYS A 213 15.93 -0.09 -5.92
C LYS A 213 15.10 -0.82 -4.87
N ALA A 214 14.02 -1.45 -5.33
CA ALA A 214 13.32 -2.41 -4.49
C ALA A 214 14.22 -3.63 -4.25
N ALA A 215 14.19 -4.15 -3.02
CA ALA A 215 14.87 -5.35 -2.60
C ALA A 215 13.85 -6.46 -2.30
N GLU A 216 14.32 -7.71 -2.33
CA GLU A 216 13.53 -8.86 -1.88
C GLU A 216 13.24 -8.76 -0.37
N HIS A 217 11.99 -8.98 0.01
CA HIS A 217 11.58 -8.99 1.40
C HIS A 217 12.09 -10.27 2.09
N PRO A 218 12.66 -10.20 3.32
CA PRO A 218 13.23 -11.36 4.00
C PRO A 218 12.26 -12.54 4.21
N MET A 219 10.96 -12.27 4.23
CA MET A 219 9.91 -13.29 4.35
C MET A 219 9.50 -13.94 3.02
N GLY A 220 10.12 -13.57 1.89
CA GLY A 220 9.78 -14.12 0.56
C GLY A 220 8.38 -13.72 0.04
N ILE A 221 7.80 -12.66 0.60
CA ILE A 221 6.45 -12.16 0.25
C ILE A 221 6.46 -11.16 -0.92
N GLY A 222 7.61 -10.95 -1.56
CA GLY A 222 7.81 -10.03 -2.68
C GLY A 222 8.84 -8.95 -2.38
N THR A 223 8.67 -7.75 -2.94
CA THR A 223 9.66 -6.67 -2.89
C THR A 223 9.21 -5.46 -2.08
N TYR A 224 10.18 -4.74 -1.53
CA TYR A 224 10.00 -3.50 -0.76
C TYR A 224 11.19 -2.56 -0.97
N VAL A 225 11.04 -1.27 -0.68
CA VAL A 225 12.17 -0.32 -0.63
C VAL A 225 12.67 -0.24 0.81
N PRO A 226 13.90 -0.67 1.13
CA PRO A 226 14.41 -0.64 2.50
C PRO A 226 14.59 0.79 3.02
N ALA A 227 14.07 1.04 4.22
CA ALA A 227 14.47 2.18 5.03
C ALA A 227 15.70 1.82 5.87
N ILE A 228 16.59 2.78 6.10
CA ILE A 228 17.77 2.62 6.97
C ILE A 228 17.44 2.80 8.45
N ASP A 229 16.28 3.38 8.76
CA ASP A 229 15.80 3.57 10.14
C ASP A 229 14.25 3.61 10.20
N PRO A 230 13.64 3.52 11.40
CA PRO A 230 12.19 3.52 11.57
C PRO A 230 11.45 4.79 11.14
N SER A 231 12.16 5.88 10.81
CA SER A 231 11.52 7.08 10.26
C SER A 231 11.19 6.98 8.78
N GLY A 232 11.68 5.93 8.11
CA GLY A 232 11.52 5.77 6.67
C GLY A 232 12.65 6.41 5.86
N ARG A 233 13.73 6.88 6.47
CA ARG A 233 14.88 7.43 5.74
C ARG A 233 15.48 6.37 4.84
N THR A 234 15.92 6.73 3.64
CA THR A 234 16.62 5.82 2.72
C THR A 234 18.13 6.07 2.72
N GLU A 235 18.89 5.23 2.01
CA GLU A 235 20.32 5.45 1.79
C GLU A 235 20.62 6.69 0.95
N VAL A 236 19.64 7.19 0.16
CA VAL A 236 19.77 8.44 -0.60
C VAL A 236 19.41 9.60 0.32
N PRO A 237 20.36 10.48 0.68
CA PRO A 237 20.08 11.64 1.51
C PRO A 237 19.00 12.49 0.86
N GLY A 238 17.97 12.86 1.61
CA GLY A 238 16.87 13.67 1.11
C GLY A 238 15.63 12.89 0.66
N VAL A 239 15.67 11.54 0.69
CA VAL A 239 14.55 10.67 0.28
C VAL A 239 14.09 9.79 1.44
N TRP A 240 12.77 9.81 1.69
CA TRP A 240 12.07 8.96 2.65
C TRP A 240 11.05 8.07 1.95
N VAL A 241 10.73 6.93 2.58
CA VAL A 241 9.70 5.98 2.18
C VAL A 241 8.74 5.74 3.35
N ALA A 242 7.45 5.58 3.09
CA ALA A 242 6.47 5.24 4.13
C ALA A 242 5.28 4.42 3.60
N GLY A 243 4.66 3.66 4.50
CA GLY A 243 3.55 2.76 4.18
C GLY A 243 4.01 1.53 3.38
N ASN A 244 3.10 0.97 2.59
CA ASN A 244 3.31 -0.33 1.95
C ASN A 244 4.52 -0.43 0.98
N VAL A 245 5.09 0.68 0.53
CA VAL A 245 6.31 0.63 -0.30
C VAL A 245 7.53 0.13 0.49
N THR A 246 7.55 0.32 1.82
CA THR A 246 8.64 -0.09 2.72
C THR A 246 8.20 -1.09 3.80
N ASP A 247 6.91 -1.14 4.13
CA ASP A 247 6.34 -2.10 5.07
C ASP A 247 5.14 -2.81 4.41
N PRO A 248 5.37 -3.95 3.71
CA PRO A 248 4.32 -4.64 2.97
C PRO A 248 3.13 -5.11 3.82
N MET A 249 3.32 -5.21 5.14
CA MET A 249 2.33 -5.68 6.11
C MET A 249 1.56 -4.53 6.78
N ALA A 250 1.96 -3.28 6.57
CA ALA A 250 1.29 -2.11 7.16
C ALA A 250 -0.18 -2.04 6.73
N GLN A 251 -1.09 -2.00 7.72
CA GLN A 251 -2.48 -1.63 7.48
C GLN A 251 -2.62 -0.11 7.25
N VAL A 252 -3.83 0.35 6.95
CA VAL A 252 -4.13 1.78 6.66
C VAL A 252 -3.65 2.69 7.80
N ILE A 253 -3.94 2.34 9.06
CA ILE A 253 -3.55 3.15 10.22
C ILE A 253 -2.02 3.16 10.43
N THR A 254 -1.36 2.01 10.27
CA THR A 254 0.11 1.91 10.35
C THR A 254 0.77 2.71 9.24
N SER A 255 0.22 2.67 8.03
CA SER A 255 0.69 3.48 6.89
C SER A 255 0.56 4.97 7.17
N ALA A 256 -0.58 5.42 7.70
CA ALA A 256 -0.78 6.82 8.08
C ALA A 256 0.19 7.26 9.19
N ALA A 257 0.42 6.41 10.20
CA ALA A 257 1.39 6.68 11.26
C ALA A 257 2.82 6.79 10.72
N ALA A 258 3.24 5.87 9.84
CA ALA A 258 4.55 5.93 9.18
C ALA A 258 4.71 7.22 8.35
N GLY A 259 3.66 7.63 7.64
CA GLY A 259 3.62 8.89 6.90
C GLY A 259 3.83 10.12 7.79
N LEU A 260 3.14 10.17 8.94
CA LEU A 260 3.30 11.23 9.93
C LEU A 260 4.74 11.29 10.46
N THR A 261 5.30 10.14 10.83
CA THR A 261 6.69 10.04 11.31
C THR A 261 7.68 10.55 10.26
N ALA A 262 7.55 10.09 9.01
CA ALA A 262 8.41 10.52 7.91
C ALA A 262 8.30 12.04 7.66
N GLY A 263 7.07 12.57 7.63
CA GLY A 263 6.84 14.01 7.47
C GLY A 263 7.50 14.85 8.58
N ALA A 264 7.42 14.41 9.84
CA ALA A 264 8.08 15.09 10.94
C ALA A 264 9.62 15.08 10.81
N MET A 265 10.21 13.95 10.38
CA MET A 265 11.66 13.84 10.21
C MET A 265 12.17 14.62 8.99
N ILE A 266 11.42 14.65 7.89
CA ILE A 266 11.71 15.51 6.75
C ILE A 266 11.71 16.99 7.17
N ASN A 267 10.75 17.40 8.00
CA ASN A 267 10.73 18.77 8.52
C ASN A 267 11.97 19.09 9.36
N ALA A 268 12.39 18.17 10.23
CA ALA A 268 13.60 18.33 11.05
C ALA A 268 14.87 18.44 10.18
N ASP A 269 14.97 17.61 9.13
CA ASP A 269 16.09 17.63 8.19
C ASP A 269 16.16 18.93 7.35
N LEU A 270 15.02 19.62 7.19
CA LEU A 270 14.93 20.92 6.50
C LEU A 270 15.20 22.13 7.41
N LEU A 271 15.47 21.93 8.70
CA LEU A 271 15.85 23.03 9.60
C LEU A 271 17.24 23.59 9.22
N PRO A 272 17.45 24.90 9.38
CA PRO A 272 18.80 25.45 9.27
C PRO A 272 19.72 24.83 10.34
N PRO A 273 21.05 24.83 10.13
CA PRO A 273 21.99 24.43 11.16
C PRO A 273 21.72 25.22 12.45
N ALA A 274 21.86 24.54 13.58
CA ALA A 274 21.70 25.18 14.89
C ALA A 274 22.69 26.35 14.99
N PRO A 275 22.28 27.50 15.55
CA PRO A 275 23.22 28.57 15.83
C PRO A 275 24.30 28.04 16.78
N ASP A 276 25.54 28.49 16.59
CA ASP A 276 26.65 28.14 17.47
C ASP A 276 26.29 28.47 18.92
N LYS A 277 26.55 27.53 19.83
CA LYS A 277 26.42 27.78 21.27
C LYS A 277 27.54 28.74 21.67
N GLN A 278 27.19 29.99 22.00
CA GLN A 278 28.11 30.94 22.65
C GLN A 278 28.55 30.43 24.02
#